data_AF-A0A5E4KMT9-F1
#
_entry.id   AF-A0A5E4KMT9-F1
#
_cell.length_a   1.000
_cell.length_b   1.000
_cell.length_c   1.000
_cell.angle_alpha   90.00
_cell.angle_beta   90.00
_cell.angle_gamma   90.00
#
_symmetry.space_group_name_H-M   'P 1'
#
loop_
_entity.id
_entity.type
_entity.pdbx_description
1 polymer ?
#
loop_
_entity_poly.entity_id
_entity_poly.type
_entity_poly.pdbx_seq_one_letter_code
_entity_poly.pdbx_strand_id
1 'polypeptide(L)'
;MRAVYRLPVKQGLVIPVPIGTNPIAIESTEVRWEVDDNNHLKFVIITISGMQIRHESTGAILSSYPEFEDLAFRLAAYIANSILIQTGFDAIDPEKVLHASPKIFPETPDEEKEFANSRKTIGISFTIDTFIRGEFLPMKYPVGFNHSSAAASYADGLRVSSPFLQYEQFYKVIEHFFGKMDGVKLDAAVSQYVLQYDSKYNQAKIKYLRELRNRCVHPLAHYGHVNSENLKSIREVRTALPIMRSLALLLLNHPPP
;
A
#
# COMPACT_ATOMS: atom_id res chain seq x y z
N MET A 1 -26.00 -4.78 6.28
CA MET A 1 -25.61 -5.58 5.09
C MET A 1 -24.10 -5.59 4.98
N ARG A 2 -23.51 -6.65 4.42
CA ARG A 2 -22.07 -6.72 4.18
C ARG A 2 -21.73 -6.72 2.69
N ALA A 3 -20.64 -6.04 2.33
CA ALA A 3 -20.04 -6.09 1.02
C ALA A 3 -18.74 -6.90 1.05
N VAL A 4 -18.57 -7.79 0.07
CA VAL A 4 -17.41 -8.66 -0.07
C VAL A 4 -16.73 -8.38 -1.40
N TYR A 5 -15.50 -7.87 -1.32
CA TYR A 5 -14.60 -7.69 -2.45
C TYR A 5 -13.63 -8.86 -2.52
N ARG A 6 -13.39 -9.36 -3.74
CA ARG A 6 -12.42 -10.44 -3.99
C ARG A 6 -11.35 -9.93 -4.94
N LEU A 7 -10.15 -9.79 -4.42
CA LEU A 7 -8.99 -9.31 -5.15
C LEU A 7 -8.16 -10.51 -5.60
N PRO A 8 -8.13 -10.82 -6.91
CA PRO A 8 -7.31 -11.90 -7.42
C PRO A 8 -5.83 -11.52 -7.37
N VAL A 9 -5.00 -12.47 -6.96
CA VAL A 9 -3.56 -12.39 -7.22
C VAL A 9 -3.33 -12.37 -8.73
N LYS A 10 -2.38 -11.54 -9.20
CA LYS A 10 -2.06 -11.43 -10.62
C LYS A 10 -1.64 -12.79 -11.17
N GLN A 11 -2.06 -13.04 -12.39
CA GLN A 11 -1.73 -14.27 -13.10
C GLN A 11 -0.22 -14.47 -13.14
N GLY A 12 0.23 -15.71 -12.95
CA GLY A 12 1.66 -15.99 -12.95
C GLY A 12 2.40 -15.67 -11.64
N LEU A 13 1.73 -15.44 -10.51
CA LEU A 13 2.38 -15.19 -9.22
C LEU A 13 1.79 -16.07 -8.12
N VAL A 14 2.64 -16.89 -7.48
CA VAL A 14 2.28 -17.77 -6.36
C VAL A 14 2.85 -17.19 -5.09
N ILE A 15 1.99 -16.67 -4.21
CA ILE A 15 2.39 -16.22 -2.88
C ILE A 15 2.14 -17.38 -1.91
N PRO A 16 3.12 -17.80 -1.09
CA PRO A 16 2.89 -18.85 -0.09
C PRO A 16 1.80 -18.43 0.90
N VAL A 17 1.12 -19.42 1.52
CA VAL A 17 0.13 -19.15 2.56
C VAL A 17 0.71 -18.19 3.60
N PRO A 18 -0.04 -17.15 3.99
CA PRO A 18 0.40 -16.28 5.07
C PRO A 18 0.63 -17.07 6.35
N ILE A 19 1.69 -16.74 7.08
CA ILE A 19 1.92 -17.32 8.40
C ILE A 19 0.82 -16.79 9.34
N GLY A 20 -0.13 -17.67 9.66
CA GLY A 20 -1.39 -17.32 10.32
C GLY A 20 -2.50 -17.07 9.28
N THR A 21 -3.33 -18.08 9.04
CA THR A 21 -4.50 -18.01 8.15
C THR A 21 -5.69 -17.28 8.78
N ASN A 22 -5.51 -16.74 9.98
CA ASN A 22 -6.58 -16.04 10.68
C ASN A 22 -6.94 -14.75 9.93
N PRO A 23 -8.25 -14.44 9.83
CA PRO A 23 -8.68 -13.13 9.37
C PRO A 23 -8.00 -12.02 10.19
N ILE A 24 -7.60 -10.95 9.52
CA ILE A 24 -7.14 -9.73 10.20
C ILE A 24 -8.25 -8.69 10.16
N ALA A 25 -8.42 -7.97 11.26
CA ALA A 25 -9.31 -6.81 11.31
C ALA A 25 -8.49 -5.53 11.06
N ILE A 26 -8.92 -4.72 10.09
CA ILE A 26 -8.38 -3.38 9.83
C ILE A 26 -9.57 -2.42 9.86
N GLU A 27 -9.58 -1.52 10.84
CA GLU A 27 -10.76 -0.70 11.18
C GLU A 27 -12.02 -1.58 11.43
N SER A 28 -13.13 -1.32 10.74
CA SER A 28 -14.37 -2.12 10.78
C SER A 28 -14.43 -3.20 9.69
N THR A 29 -13.30 -3.49 9.04
CA THR A 29 -13.22 -4.39 7.89
C THR A 29 -12.44 -5.65 8.24
N GLU A 30 -12.92 -6.79 7.75
CA GLU A 30 -12.23 -8.07 7.90
C GLU A 30 -11.53 -8.45 6.59
N VAL A 31 -10.26 -8.80 6.67
CA VAL A 31 -9.46 -9.26 5.52
C VAL A 31 -9.11 -10.73 5.71
N ARG A 32 -9.44 -11.55 4.71
CA ARG A 32 -9.18 -13.00 4.69
C ARG A 32 -8.37 -13.40 3.46
N TRP A 33 -7.76 -14.58 3.55
CA TRP A 33 -6.90 -15.15 2.55
C TRP A 33 -7.54 -16.43 2.02
N GLU A 34 -7.86 -16.47 0.73
CA GLU A 34 -8.31 -17.69 0.07
C GLU A 34 -7.11 -18.31 -0.63
N VAL A 35 -6.79 -19.56 -0.30
CA VAL A 35 -5.70 -20.32 -0.90
C VAL A 35 -6.22 -21.39 -1.85
N ASP A 36 -5.40 -21.77 -2.84
CA ASP A 36 -5.67 -22.92 -3.70
C ASP A 36 -5.29 -24.26 -3.04
N ASP A 37 -5.52 -25.36 -3.76
CA ASP A 37 -5.21 -26.71 -3.30
C ASP A 37 -3.71 -26.96 -3.10
N ASN A 38 -2.86 -26.09 -3.63
CA ASN A 38 -1.41 -26.14 -3.50
C ASN A 38 -0.89 -25.21 -2.40
N ASN A 39 -1.76 -24.67 -1.54
CA ASN A 39 -1.38 -23.74 -0.47
C ASN A 39 -0.76 -22.44 -1.01
N HIS A 40 -1.34 -21.89 -2.08
CA HIS A 40 -0.96 -20.59 -2.63
C HIS A 40 -2.10 -19.58 -2.51
N LEU A 41 -1.78 -18.33 -2.19
CA LEU A 41 -2.79 -17.27 -2.14
C LEU A 41 -3.42 -17.08 -3.53
N LYS A 42 -4.73 -17.26 -3.58
CA LYS A 42 -5.56 -17.11 -4.78
C LYS A 42 -6.30 -15.77 -4.77
N PHE A 43 -6.95 -15.47 -3.65
CA PHE A 43 -7.67 -14.23 -3.45
C PHE A 43 -7.38 -13.61 -2.09
N VAL A 44 -7.33 -12.28 -2.07
CA VAL A 44 -7.56 -11.49 -0.87
C VAL A 44 -9.03 -11.13 -0.82
N ILE A 45 -9.70 -11.48 0.28
CA ILE A 45 -11.11 -11.17 0.50
C ILE A 45 -11.20 -10.03 1.49
N ILE A 46 -11.85 -8.94 1.11
CA ILE A 46 -12.12 -7.79 1.97
C ILE A 46 -13.62 -7.76 2.26
N THR A 47 -14.00 -7.84 3.53
CA THR A 47 -15.40 -7.87 3.99
C THR A 47 -15.68 -6.65 4.85
N ILE A 48 -16.54 -5.76 4.36
CA ILE A 48 -17.03 -4.58 5.09
C ILE A 48 -18.43 -4.92 5.63
N SER A 49 -18.59 -4.94 6.95
CA SER A 49 -19.85 -5.24 7.63
C SER A 49 -20.59 -4.00 8.12
N GLY A 50 -21.89 -4.14 8.40
CA GLY A 50 -22.71 -3.08 9.00
C GLY A 50 -23.06 -1.94 8.04
N MET A 51 -23.02 -2.18 6.74
CA MET A 51 -23.40 -1.17 5.75
C MET A 51 -24.93 -0.99 5.74
N GLN A 52 -25.37 0.25 5.61
CA GLN A 52 -26.79 0.56 5.42
C GLN A 52 -27.22 0.24 3.99
N ILE A 53 -28.38 -0.38 3.84
CA ILE A 53 -29.04 -0.55 2.54
C ILE A 53 -29.49 0.84 2.07
N ARG A 54 -29.11 1.22 0.86
CA ARG A 54 -29.72 2.35 0.15
C ARG A 54 -30.21 1.87 -1.21
N HIS A 55 -31.15 2.63 -1.75
CA HIS A 55 -31.83 2.30 -3.00
C HIS A 55 -31.53 3.34 -4.07
N GLU A 56 -31.42 2.88 -5.30
CA GLU A 56 -31.51 3.76 -6.46
C GLU A 56 -32.97 4.24 -6.63
N SER A 57 -33.16 5.30 -7.42
CA SER A 57 -34.50 5.76 -7.85
C SER A 57 -35.36 4.66 -8.51
N THR A 58 -34.73 3.60 -9.02
CA THR A 58 -35.36 2.41 -9.62
C THR A 58 -35.83 1.37 -8.59
N GLY A 59 -35.52 1.55 -7.31
CA GLY A 59 -35.78 0.61 -6.22
C GLY A 59 -34.70 -0.47 -6.04
N ALA A 60 -33.71 -0.54 -6.93
CA ALA A 60 -32.60 -1.48 -6.82
C ALA A 60 -31.72 -1.16 -5.60
N ILE A 61 -31.25 -2.20 -4.90
CA ILE A 61 -30.26 -2.04 -3.82
C ILE A 61 -28.95 -1.59 -4.45
N LEU A 62 -28.45 -0.43 -4.03
CA LEU A 62 -27.16 0.08 -4.49
C LEU A 62 -26.05 -0.73 -3.81
N SER A 63 -25.27 -1.43 -4.63
CA SER A 63 -24.18 -2.31 -4.20
C SER A 63 -22.89 -1.58 -3.85
N SER A 64 -22.76 -0.30 -4.22
CA SER A 64 -21.59 0.52 -3.93
C SER A 64 -21.95 2.01 -3.80
N TYR A 65 -21.15 2.74 -3.02
CA TYR A 65 -21.23 4.21 -2.84
C TYR A 65 -19.81 4.75 -2.61
N PRO A 66 -19.56 6.05 -2.87
CA PRO A 66 -18.22 6.62 -2.86
C PRO A 66 -17.43 6.36 -1.58
N GLU A 67 -18.05 6.42 -0.40
CA GLU A 67 -17.36 6.25 0.88
C GLU A 67 -16.84 4.82 1.08
N PHE A 68 -17.57 3.82 0.57
CA PHE A 68 -17.16 2.42 0.67
C PHE A 68 -16.20 2.01 -0.44
N GLU A 69 -16.35 2.59 -1.64
CA GLU A 69 -15.41 2.40 -2.73
C GLU A 69 -14.03 2.97 -2.36
N ASP A 70 -14.00 4.16 -1.73
CA ASP A 70 -12.76 4.77 -1.23
C ASP A 70 -12.12 3.90 -0.14
N LEU A 71 -12.89 3.45 0.86
CA LEU A 71 -12.38 2.55 1.91
C LEU A 71 -11.86 1.22 1.33
N ALA A 72 -12.62 0.59 0.43
CA ALA A 72 -12.25 -0.68 -0.20
C ALA A 72 -10.99 -0.52 -1.06
N PHE A 73 -10.89 0.56 -1.84
CA PHE A 73 -9.71 0.86 -2.63
C PHE A 73 -8.48 1.15 -1.76
N ARG A 74 -8.63 1.95 -0.70
CA ARG A 74 -7.56 2.26 0.26
C ARG A 74 -7.03 1.00 0.94
N LEU A 75 -7.92 0.11 1.37
CA LEU A 75 -7.56 -1.19 1.95
C LEU A 75 -6.87 -2.10 0.93
N ALA A 76 -7.41 -2.20 -0.28
CA ALA A 76 -6.82 -2.98 -1.36
C ALA A 76 -5.42 -2.50 -1.73
N ALA A 77 -5.25 -1.19 -1.89
CA ALA A 77 -3.97 -0.55 -2.17
C ALA A 77 -2.99 -0.79 -1.04
N TYR A 78 -3.41 -0.62 0.21
CA TYR A 78 -2.55 -0.91 1.37
C TYR A 78 -2.10 -2.36 1.40
N ILE A 79 -3.00 -3.33 1.24
CA ILE A 79 -2.65 -4.76 1.23
C ILE A 79 -1.69 -5.08 0.07
N ALA A 80 -1.98 -4.60 -1.13
CA ALA A 80 -1.12 -4.77 -2.30
C ALA A 80 0.29 -4.19 -2.05
N ASN A 81 0.36 -2.98 -1.47
CA ASN A 81 1.62 -2.33 -1.11
C ASN A 81 2.37 -3.09 -0.02
N SER A 82 1.70 -3.57 1.03
CA SER A 82 2.33 -4.36 2.08
C SER A 82 2.89 -5.68 1.55
N ILE A 83 2.18 -6.36 0.65
CA ILE A 83 2.67 -7.57 -0.03
C ILE A 83 3.92 -7.24 -0.85
N LEU A 84 3.90 -6.17 -1.63
CA LEU A 84 5.06 -5.73 -2.41
C LEU A 84 6.25 -5.41 -1.51
N ILE A 85 6.04 -4.72 -0.39
CA ILE A 85 7.10 -4.37 0.56
C ILE A 85 7.72 -5.62 1.19
N GLN A 86 6.91 -6.59 1.58
CA GLN A 86 7.37 -7.80 2.26
C GLN A 86 8.00 -8.81 1.31
N THR A 87 7.36 -9.04 0.16
CA THR A 87 7.74 -10.12 -0.77
C THR A 87 8.62 -9.65 -1.91
N GLY A 88 8.58 -8.35 -2.24
CA GLY A 88 9.21 -7.78 -3.44
C GLY A 88 8.39 -7.93 -4.72
N PHE A 89 7.19 -8.53 -4.67
CA PHE A 89 6.35 -8.78 -5.83
C PHE A 89 5.06 -7.97 -5.80
N ASP A 90 4.78 -7.27 -6.91
CA ASP A 90 3.56 -6.48 -7.07
C ASP A 90 2.40 -7.38 -7.49
N ALA A 91 1.91 -8.17 -6.54
CA ALA A 91 1.10 -9.34 -6.81
C ALA A 91 -0.41 -9.10 -6.84
N ILE A 92 -0.87 -7.93 -6.40
CA ILE A 92 -2.29 -7.57 -6.39
C ILE A 92 -2.44 -6.24 -7.11
N ASP A 93 -3.47 -6.15 -7.95
CA ASP A 93 -3.89 -4.91 -8.57
C ASP A 93 -5.07 -4.33 -7.80
N PRO A 94 -4.88 -3.22 -7.04
CA PRO A 94 -5.95 -2.65 -6.23
C PRO A 94 -7.07 -2.02 -7.07
N GLU A 95 -6.81 -1.61 -8.32
CA GLU A 95 -7.85 -1.02 -9.20
C GLU A 95 -8.95 -2.02 -9.54
N LYS A 96 -8.68 -3.33 -9.42
CA LYS A 96 -9.71 -4.36 -9.59
C LYS A 96 -10.89 -4.22 -8.64
N VAL A 97 -10.73 -3.55 -7.49
CA VAL A 97 -11.86 -3.20 -6.61
C VAL A 97 -12.84 -2.27 -7.30
N LEU A 98 -12.35 -1.31 -8.10
CA LEU A 98 -13.18 -0.31 -8.77
C LEU A 98 -13.90 -0.90 -10.00
N HIS A 99 -13.32 -1.95 -10.60
CA HIS A 99 -13.87 -2.59 -11.78
C HIS A 99 -14.79 -3.79 -11.48
N ALA A 100 -14.82 -4.26 -10.23
CA ALA A 100 -15.65 -5.38 -9.81
C ALA A 100 -16.68 -4.93 -8.77
N SER A 101 -17.96 -5.03 -9.10
CA SER A 101 -19.02 -4.80 -8.12
C SER A 101 -18.89 -5.80 -6.95
N PRO A 102 -18.94 -5.34 -5.69
CA PRO A 102 -18.85 -6.23 -4.55
C PRO A 102 -20.04 -7.18 -4.51
N LYS A 103 -19.83 -8.36 -3.92
CA LYS A 103 -20.93 -9.24 -3.57
C LYS A 103 -21.56 -8.74 -2.27
N ILE A 104 -22.84 -8.39 -2.32
CA ILE A 104 -23.61 -7.95 -1.16
C ILE A 104 -24.37 -9.10 -0.53
N PHE A 105 -24.37 -9.16 0.80
CA PHE A 105 -25.08 -10.17 1.59
C PHE A 105 -25.86 -9.50 2.73
N PRO A 106 -27.06 -9.99 3.06
CA PRO A 106 -27.79 -9.55 4.23
C PRO A 106 -27.09 -10.03 5.52
N GLU A 107 -27.22 -9.24 6.58
CA GLU A 107 -26.70 -9.52 7.92
C GLU A 107 -27.83 -9.68 8.96
N THR A 108 -29.05 -9.23 8.65
CA THR A 108 -30.22 -9.33 9.54
C THR A 108 -31.41 -10.01 8.85
N PRO A 109 -32.36 -10.59 9.62
CA PRO A 109 -33.57 -11.20 9.05
C PRO A 109 -34.44 -10.23 8.24
N ASP A 110 -34.39 -8.94 8.56
CA ASP A 110 -35.12 -7.90 7.82
C ASP A 110 -34.43 -7.59 6.48
N GLU A 111 -33.09 -7.54 6.47
CA GLU A 111 -32.31 -7.43 5.23
C GLU A 111 -32.50 -8.66 4.32
N GLU A 112 -32.61 -9.87 4.89
CA GLU A 112 -32.90 -11.09 4.11
C GLU A 112 -34.21 -11.00 3.32
N LYS A 113 -35.26 -10.42 3.93
CA LYS A 113 -36.55 -10.19 3.25
C LYS A 113 -36.45 -9.17 2.13
N GLU A 114 -35.65 -8.11 2.30
CA GLU A 114 -35.42 -7.10 1.26
C GLU A 114 -34.61 -7.67 0.08
N PHE A 115 -33.58 -8.47 0.34
CA PHE A 115 -32.76 -9.10 -0.70
C PHE A 115 -33.53 -10.11 -1.55
N ALA A 116 -34.52 -10.81 -0.96
CA ALA A 116 -35.37 -11.77 -1.66
C ALA A 116 -36.18 -11.15 -2.81
N ASN A 117 -36.37 -9.82 -2.81
CA ASN A 117 -37.17 -9.09 -3.81
C ASN A 117 -36.32 -8.33 -4.86
N SER A 118 -34.98 -8.45 -4.82
CA SER A 118 -34.06 -7.71 -5.70
C SER A 118 -33.44 -8.59 -6.81
N ARG A 119 -33.23 -8.03 -8.01
CA ARG A 119 -32.60 -8.75 -9.16
C ARG A 119 -31.06 -8.76 -9.04
N LYS A 120 -30.42 -9.88 -9.44
CA LYS A 120 -28.96 -10.12 -9.33
C LYS A 120 -28.27 -10.31 -10.70
N THR A 121 -27.01 -9.89 -10.84
CA THR A 121 -26.15 -10.11 -12.03
C THR A 121 -24.75 -10.62 -11.61
N ILE A 122 -24.14 -11.56 -12.35
CA ILE A 122 -22.85 -12.24 -12.00
C ILE A 122 -21.98 -12.45 -13.27
N GLY A 123 -20.64 -12.31 -13.18
CA GLY A 123 -19.66 -12.67 -14.22
C GLY A 123 -18.37 -13.34 -13.66
N ILE A 124 -17.62 -14.11 -14.48
CA ILE A 124 -16.46 -14.96 -14.06
C ILE A 124 -15.37 -15.05 -15.18
N SER A 125 -14.06 -15.17 -14.84
CA SER A 125 -12.94 -15.54 -15.74
C SER A 125 -11.76 -16.28 -15.02
N PHE A 126 -10.81 -16.89 -15.76
CA PHE A 126 -9.78 -17.89 -15.31
C PHE A 126 -8.31 -17.63 -15.79
N THR A 127 -7.30 -18.37 -15.26
CA THR A 127 -5.84 -18.02 -15.18
C THR A 127 -4.84 -19.22 -15.15
N ILE A 128 -3.53 -18.99 -15.47
CA ILE A 128 -2.30 -19.86 -15.42
C ILE A 128 -1.17 -19.21 -14.53
N ASP A 129 -0.19 -20.00 -13.99
CA ASP A 129 0.68 -19.69 -12.81
C ASP A 129 2.23 -19.60 -13.01
N THR A 130 2.95 -18.89 -12.09
CA THR A 130 4.44 -18.83 -11.88
C THR A 130 4.78 -18.54 -10.39
N PHE A 131 5.99 -18.89 -9.89
CA PHE A 131 6.32 -19.00 -8.44
C PHE A 131 7.10 -17.84 -7.76
N ILE A 132 6.79 -17.46 -6.49
CA ILE A 132 7.48 -16.44 -5.65
C ILE A 132 8.16 -17.05 -4.39
N ARG A 133 9.28 -16.48 -3.92
CA ARG A 133 9.96 -16.78 -2.65
C ARG A 133 10.13 -15.52 -1.76
N GLY A 134 9.25 -15.31 -0.77
CA GLY A 134 9.35 -14.25 0.23
C GLY A 134 8.43 -14.52 1.44
N GLU A 135 8.71 -13.97 2.62
CA GLU A 135 7.90 -14.16 3.83
C GLU A 135 6.64 -13.27 3.79
N PHE A 136 5.45 -13.88 3.87
CA PHE A 136 4.16 -13.19 3.88
C PHE A 136 3.59 -13.16 5.32
N LEU A 137 3.59 -11.97 5.95
CA LEU A 137 3.26 -11.78 7.37
C LEU A 137 2.11 -10.77 7.57
N PRO A 138 0.84 -11.15 7.34
CA PRO A 138 -0.27 -10.20 7.37
C PRO A 138 -0.66 -9.72 8.77
N MET A 139 -0.28 -10.45 9.83
CA MET A 139 -0.60 -10.07 11.22
C MET A 139 -0.05 -8.69 11.62
N LYS A 140 0.93 -8.16 10.87
CA LYS A 140 1.51 -6.82 11.11
C LYS A 140 0.73 -5.68 10.45
N TYR A 141 -0.22 -5.99 9.57
CA TYR A 141 -0.90 -5.00 8.73
C TYR A 141 -1.84 -4.06 9.51
N PRO A 142 -2.61 -4.50 10.53
CA PRO A 142 -3.52 -3.60 11.23
C PRO A 142 -2.85 -2.37 11.85
N VAL A 143 -1.64 -2.54 12.40
CA VAL A 143 -0.91 -1.45 13.08
C VAL A 143 -0.41 -0.39 12.09
N GLY A 144 -0.05 -0.80 10.87
CA GLY A 144 0.54 0.11 9.87
C GLY A 144 -0.47 0.89 9.02
N PHE A 145 -1.78 0.60 9.13
CA PHE A 145 -2.77 1.16 8.20
C PHE A 145 -2.93 2.69 8.32
N ASN A 146 -2.75 3.23 9.52
CA ASN A 146 -2.73 4.68 9.75
C ASN A 146 -1.62 5.40 8.97
N HIS A 147 -0.60 4.66 8.52
CA HIS A 147 0.51 5.14 7.71
C HIS A 147 0.47 4.59 6.28
N SER A 148 -0.72 4.17 5.81
CA SER A 148 -0.93 3.60 4.47
C SER A 148 -0.43 4.51 3.33
N SER A 149 -0.56 5.83 3.47
CA SER A 149 -0.05 6.79 2.48
C SER A 149 1.49 6.78 2.39
N ALA A 150 2.17 6.67 3.53
CA ALA A 150 3.63 6.52 3.58
C ALA A 150 4.07 5.16 2.98
N ALA A 151 3.33 4.09 3.28
CA ALA A 151 3.57 2.77 2.68
C ALA A 151 3.36 2.79 1.16
N ALA A 152 2.39 3.56 0.66
CA ALA A 152 2.16 3.74 -0.77
C ALA A 152 3.33 4.44 -1.46
N SER A 153 3.84 5.55 -0.90
CA SER A 153 5.02 6.23 -1.47
C SER A 153 6.25 5.33 -1.50
N TYR A 154 6.47 4.51 -0.47
CA TYR A 154 7.55 3.53 -0.49
C TYR A 154 7.36 2.45 -1.58
N ALA A 155 6.14 1.90 -1.69
CA ALA A 155 5.79 0.90 -2.71
C ALA A 155 5.96 1.46 -4.13
N ASP A 156 5.57 2.71 -4.37
CA ASP A 156 5.77 3.39 -5.65
C ASP A 156 7.26 3.54 -5.98
N GLY A 157 8.10 3.83 -4.98
CA GLY A 157 9.55 3.81 -5.12
C GLY A 157 10.11 2.44 -5.53
N LEU A 158 9.45 1.33 -5.15
CA LEU A 158 9.85 -0.01 -5.62
C LEU A 158 9.40 -0.28 -7.06
N ARG A 159 8.25 0.26 -7.49
CA ARG A 159 7.70 0.05 -8.84
C ARG A 159 8.43 0.85 -9.92
N VAL A 160 8.94 2.04 -9.57
CA VAL A 160 9.58 2.92 -10.55
C VAL A 160 11.00 2.45 -10.88
N SER A 161 11.38 2.48 -12.17
CA SER A 161 12.69 2.07 -12.65
C SER A 161 13.77 3.17 -12.58
N SER A 162 13.36 4.44 -12.67
CA SER A 162 14.27 5.58 -12.66
C SER A 162 14.84 5.83 -11.25
N PRO A 163 16.17 5.79 -11.04
CA PRO A 163 16.75 5.96 -9.70
C PRO A 163 16.46 7.33 -9.09
N PHE A 164 16.25 8.36 -9.92
CA PHE A 164 15.87 9.71 -9.47
C PHE A 164 14.45 9.72 -8.88
N LEU A 165 13.51 9.10 -9.59
CA LEU A 165 12.12 8.99 -9.13
C LEU A 165 12.00 8.05 -7.94
N GLN A 166 12.76 6.95 -7.90
CA GLN A 166 12.83 6.08 -6.72
C GLN A 166 13.30 6.87 -5.50
N TYR A 167 14.36 7.67 -5.66
CA TYR A 167 14.89 8.50 -4.58
C TYR A 167 13.85 9.49 -4.06
N GLU A 168 13.12 10.16 -4.96
CA GLU A 168 12.02 11.06 -4.60
C GLU A 168 10.91 10.33 -3.83
N GLN A 169 10.47 9.17 -4.31
CA GLN A 169 9.39 8.40 -3.69
C GLN A 169 9.78 7.89 -2.29
N PHE A 170 11.02 7.43 -2.11
CA PHE A 170 11.49 7.06 -0.77
C PHE A 170 11.64 8.27 0.15
N TYR A 171 12.03 9.44 -0.37
CA TYR A 171 12.10 10.66 0.44
C TYR A 171 10.71 11.12 0.91
N LYS A 172 9.66 10.96 0.08
CA LYS A 172 8.27 11.30 0.46
C LYS A 172 7.81 10.55 1.72
N VAL A 173 8.34 9.36 2.00
CA VAL A 173 8.08 8.65 3.27
C VAL A 173 8.49 9.50 4.47
N ILE A 174 9.64 10.19 4.40
CA ILE A 174 10.08 11.12 5.44
C ILE A 174 9.11 12.29 5.55
N GLU A 175 8.64 12.83 4.42
CA GLU A 175 7.69 13.96 4.38
C GLU A 175 6.32 13.58 4.97
N HIS A 176 5.87 12.32 4.84
CA HIS A 176 4.64 11.87 5.50
C HIS A 176 4.73 11.93 7.03
N PHE A 177 5.89 11.58 7.59
CA PHE A 177 6.07 11.56 9.05
C PHE A 177 6.52 12.90 9.64
N PHE A 178 7.27 13.71 8.89
CA PHE A 178 7.89 14.94 9.38
C PHE A 178 7.53 16.19 8.56
N GLY A 179 6.50 16.13 7.71
CA GLY A 179 6.16 17.18 6.74
C GLY A 179 5.79 18.56 7.30
N LYS A 180 5.63 18.67 8.63
CA LYS A 180 5.45 19.97 9.32
C LYS A 180 6.78 20.70 9.59
N MET A 181 7.91 20.09 9.26
CA MET A 181 9.25 20.63 9.50
C MET A 181 10.01 20.79 8.19
N ASP A 182 10.91 21.78 8.14
CA ASP A 182 11.73 22.07 6.98
C ASP A 182 13.21 22.32 7.35
N GLY A 183 14.06 22.28 6.33
CA GLY A 183 15.48 22.61 6.44
C GLY A 183 16.18 21.93 7.61
N VAL A 184 16.86 22.73 8.43
CA VAL A 184 17.66 22.25 9.57
C VAL A 184 16.80 21.62 10.67
N LYS A 185 15.55 22.09 10.85
CA LYS A 185 14.62 21.54 11.85
C LYS A 185 14.21 20.12 11.47
N LEU A 186 13.89 19.91 10.19
CA LEU A 186 13.63 18.59 9.64
C LEU A 186 14.85 17.67 9.84
N ASP A 187 16.04 18.15 9.46
CA ASP A 187 17.27 17.36 9.56
C ASP A 187 17.53 16.89 11.00
N ALA A 188 17.33 17.78 11.98
CA ALA A 188 17.51 17.49 13.40
C ALA A 188 16.45 16.49 13.93
N ALA A 189 15.17 16.72 13.62
CA ALA A 189 14.09 15.89 14.12
C ALA A 189 14.14 14.46 13.57
N VAL A 190 14.36 14.31 12.27
CA VAL A 190 14.52 13.00 11.64
C VAL A 190 15.71 12.29 12.26
N SER A 191 16.87 12.95 12.33
CA SER A 191 18.09 12.36 12.91
C SER A 191 17.89 11.93 14.35
N GLN A 192 17.36 12.81 15.21
CA GLN A 192 17.10 12.50 16.62
C GLN A 192 16.21 11.27 16.77
N TYR A 193 15.18 11.14 15.93
CA TYR A 193 14.28 9.99 15.95
C TYR A 193 14.98 8.71 15.48
N VAL A 194 15.71 8.72 14.37
CA VAL A 194 16.26 7.48 13.79
C VAL A 194 17.57 7.02 14.42
N LEU A 195 18.29 7.91 15.11
CA LEU A 195 19.55 7.59 15.79
C LEU A 195 19.40 6.50 16.86
N GLN A 196 18.22 6.37 17.47
CA GLN A 196 17.93 5.31 18.44
C GLN A 196 17.88 3.91 17.81
N TYR A 197 17.71 3.81 16.49
CA TYR A 197 17.63 2.54 15.76
C TYR A 197 18.87 2.28 14.89
N ASP A 198 19.46 3.33 14.31
CA ASP A 198 20.67 3.20 13.48
C ASP A 198 21.51 4.50 13.54
N SER A 199 22.71 4.38 14.11
CA SER A 199 23.61 5.51 14.39
C SER A 199 24.19 6.19 13.14
N LYS A 200 24.10 5.55 11.96
CA LYS A 200 24.62 6.12 10.71
C LYS A 200 23.82 7.34 10.22
N TYR A 201 22.60 7.52 10.72
CA TYR A 201 21.69 8.60 10.33
C TYR A 201 21.82 9.83 11.23
N ASN A 202 23.04 10.35 11.35
CA ASN A 202 23.29 11.63 11.99
C ASN A 202 22.73 12.81 11.16
N GLN A 203 22.65 14.00 11.78
CA GLN A 203 22.06 15.18 11.15
C GLN A 203 22.74 15.56 9.82
N ALA A 204 24.06 15.38 9.72
CA ALA A 204 24.80 15.62 8.48
C ALA A 204 24.37 14.66 7.36
N LYS A 205 24.11 13.39 7.68
CA LYS A 205 23.58 12.41 6.74
C LYS A 205 22.18 12.78 6.26
N ILE A 206 21.28 13.16 7.18
CA ILE A 206 19.92 13.57 6.81
C ILE A 206 19.93 14.82 5.93
N LYS A 207 20.74 15.82 6.29
CA LYS A 207 20.95 17.03 5.49
C LYS A 207 21.39 16.69 4.07
N TYR A 208 22.41 15.83 3.91
CA TYR A 208 22.86 15.39 2.60
C TYR A 208 21.73 14.76 1.79
N LEU A 209 20.93 13.89 2.42
CA LEU A 209 19.84 13.22 1.75
C LEU A 209 18.73 14.19 1.29
N ARG A 210 18.40 15.20 2.11
CA ARG A 210 17.47 16.28 1.78
C ARG A 210 17.97 17.17 0.65
N GLU A 211 19.23 17.58 0.69
CA GLU A 211 19.84 18.40 -0.34
C GLU A 211 19.88 17.68 -1.69
N LEU A 212 20.17 16.38 -1.68
CA LEU A 212 20.12 15.55 -2.89
C LEU A 212 18.68 15.43 -3.42
N ARG A 213 17.66 15.26 -2.56
CA ARG A 213 16.24 15.31 -2.98
C ARG A 213 15.90 16.63 -3.63
N ASN A 214 16.32 17.75 -3.04
CA ASN A 214 16.09 19.07 -3.60
C ASN A 214 16.67 19.20 -5.01
N ARG A 215 17.89 18.67 -5.22
CA ARG A 215 18.53 18.64 -6.55
C ARG A 215 17.84 17.70 -7.54
N CYS A 216 17.22 16.61 -7.08
CA CYS A 216 16.44 15.71 -7.95
C CYS A 216 15.17 16.36 -8.48
N VAL A 217 14.50 17.19 -7.67
CA VAL A 217 13.16 17.72 -7.99
C VAL A 217 13.22 19.11 -8.63
N HIS A 218 14.21 19.94 -8.26
CA HIS A 218 14.24 21.34 -8.69
C HIS A 218 15.29 21.58 -9.79
N PRO A 219 14.86 21.97 -11.02
CA PRO A 219 15.78 22.31 -12.11
C PRO A 219 16.74 23.47 -11.78
N LEU A 220 16.32 24.37 -10.88
CA LEU A 220 17.09 25.53 -10.43
C LEU A 220 17.65 25.36 -9.01
N ALA A 221 17.87 24.11 -8.57
CA ALA A 221 18.47 23.86 -7.26
C ALA A 221 19.81 24.60 -7.11
N HIS A 222 20.02 25.22 -5.95
CA HIS A 222 21.19 26.09 -5.68
C HIS A 222 22.54 25.41 -5.96
N TYR A 223 22.63 24.09 -5.76
CA TYR A 223 23.83 23.29 -6.02
C TYR A 223 23.78 22.49 -7.33
N GLY A 224 22.93 22.91 -8.27
CA GLY A 224 22.73 22.29 -9.57
C GLY A 224 21.78 21.09 -9.54
N HIS A 225 20.93 21.02 -10.56
CA HIS A 225 20.00 19.91 -10.77
C HIS A 225 20.75 18.61 -11.12
N VAL A 226 20.32 17.50 -10.53
CA VAL A 226 20.80 16.17 -10.94
C VAL A 226 19.89 15.60 -12.01
N ASN A 227 20.45 15.22 -13.14
CA ASN A 227 19.68 14.70 -14.28
C ASN A 227 20.30 13.40 -14.83
N SER A 228 19.54 12.74 -15.69
CA SER A 228 19.92 11.48 -16.34
C SER A 228 20.98 11.63 -17.45
N GLU A 229 21.32 12.86 -17.84
CA GLU A 229 22.34 13.11 -18.87
C GLU A 229 23.74 13.25 -18.25
N ASN A 230 23.82 13.43 -16.93
CA ASN A 230 25.07 13.59 -16.21
C ASN A 230 25.47 12.32 -15.45
N LEU A 231 26.57 11.68 -15.86
CA LEU A 231 27.07 10.45 -15.24
C LEU A 231 27.41 10.62 -13.75
N LYS A 232 27.93 11.80 -13.34
CA LYS A 232 28.23 12.09 -11.93
C LYS A 232 26.94 12.14 -11.11
N SER A 233 25.90 12.77 -11.64
CA SER A 233 24.57 12.82 -11.03
C SER A 233 23.96 11.43 -10.87
N ILE A 234 24.05 10.58 -11.90
CA ILE A 234 23.57 9.19 -11.83
C ILE A 234 24.31 8.42 -10.73
N ARG A 235 25.64 8.54 -10.65
CA ARG A 235 26.45 7.86 -9.64
C ARG A 235 26.10 8.34 -8.23
N GLU A 236 25.99 9.65 -8.03
CA GLU A 236 25.62 10.26 -6.75
C GLU A 236 24.27 9.72 -6.24
N VAL A 237 23.25 9.74 -7.09
CA VAL A 237 21.91 9.23 -6.74
C VAL A 237 21.94 7.72 -6.49
N ARG A 238 22.60 6.93 -7.34
CA ARG A 238 22.70 5.47 -7.16
C ARG A 238 23.42 5.09 -5.87
N THR A 239 24.43 5.84 -5.45
CA THR A 239 25.13 5.61 -4.19
C THR A 239 24.28 5.97 -2.97
N ALA A 240 23.48 7.04 -3.06
CA ALA A 240 22.62 7.47 -1.96
C ALA A 240 21.32 6.67 -1.85
N LEU A 241 20.83 6.09 -2.96
CA LEU A 241 19.54 5.42 -3.05
C LEU A 241 19.36 4.26 -2.05
N PRO A 242 20.34 3.33 -1.86
CA PRO A 242 20.20 2.28 -0.85
C PRO A 242 20.04 2.85 0.58
N ILE A 243 20.75 3.94 0.89
CA ILE A 243 20.69 4.60 2.20
C ILE A 243 19.30 5.21 2.40
N MET A 244 18.79 5.92 1.39
CA MET A 244 17.45 6.50 1.41
C MET A 244 16.36 5.42 1.56
N ARG A 245 16.46 4.34 0.78
CA ARG A 245 15.53 3.20 0.87
C ARG A 245 15.54 2.58 2.26
N SER A 246 16.72 2.34 2.84
CA SER A 246 16.83 1.80 4.20
C SER A 246 16.26 2.74 5.25
N LEU A 247 16.45 4.05 5.11
CA LEU A 247 15.87 5.05 6.02
C LEU A 247 14.34 5.06 5.94
N ALA A 248 13.79 5.07 4.73
CA ALA A 248 12.35 5.04 4.51
C ALA A 248 11.71 3.76 5.08
N LEU A 249 12.35 2.60 4.87
CA LEU A 249 11.89 1.34 5.45
C LEU A 249 11.97 1.34 6.99
N LEU A 250 13.02 1.93 7.55
CA LEU A 250 13.18 2.07 9.00
C LEU A 250 12.02 2.86 9.61
N LEU A 251 11.62 3.98 8.98
CA LEU A 251 10.49 4.80 9.43
C LEU A 251 9.15 4.08 9.27
N LEU A 252 8.98 3.22 8.26
CA LEU A 252 7.77 2.39 8.16
C LEU A 252 7.70 1.31 9.24
N ASN A 253 8.85 0.73 9.62
CA ASN A 253 8.92 -0.28 10.67
C ASN A 253 8.81 0.31 12.08
N HIS A 254 9.24 1.57 12.22
CA HIS A 254 9.21 2.34 13.46
C HIS A 254 8.62 3.73 13.16
N PRO A 255 7.29 3.85 13.02
CA PRO A 255 6.66 5.12 12.73
C PRO A 255 6.80 6.07 13.95
N PRO A 256 7.17 7.34 13.73
CA PRO A 256 7.10 8.37 14.77
C PRO A 256 5.68 8.50 15.34
N PRO A 257 5.57 8.79 16.65
CA PRO A 257 4.28 8.99 17.30
C PRO A 257 3.52 10.21 16.77
#